data_AF-A0AAX2IHA1-F1
#
_entry.id   AF-A0AAX2IHA1-F1
#
_cell.length_a   1.000
_cell.length_b   1.000
_cell.length_c   1.000
_cell.angle_alpha   90.00
_cell.angle_beta   90.00
_cell.angle_gamma   90.00
#
_symmetry.space_group_name_H-M   'P 1'
#
loop_
_entity.id
_entity.type
_entity.pdbx_description
1 polymer ?
#
loop_
_entity_poly.entity_id
_entity_poly.type
_entity_poly.pdbx_seq_one_letter_code
_entity_poly.pdbx_strand_id
1 'polypeptide(L)'
;MKKLLYLFFVIVFSSVSAQENKEFQLSSHILDITVGKPVENVDVKLEKYNETTKQWVSVINKKTDKNGRIGDFLPKNKDSKSNYGKYKLIFFTEDYFNK
;
A
#
# COMPACT_ATOMS: atom_id res chain seq x y z
N MET A 1 -23.05 -41.99 -16.85
CA MET A 1 -23.14 -41.30 -15.54
C MET A 1 -21.77 -40.84 -15.00
N LYS A 2 -20.74 -41.70 -14.95
CA LYS A 2 -19.39 -41.31 -14.47
C LYS A 2 -18.71 -40.18 -15.28
N LYS A 3 -18.88 -40.14 -16.60
CA LYS A 3 -18.35 -39.06 -17.47
C LYS A 3 -18.98 -37.68 -17.20
N LEU A 4 -20.24 -37.64 -16.74
CA LEU A 4 -20.90 -36.40 -16.35
C LEU A 4 -20.35 -35.85 -15.02
N LEU A 5 -19.97 -36.76 -14.10
CA LEU A 5 -19.38 -36.43 -12.80
C LEU A 5 -17.97 -35.83 -12.95
N TYR A 6 -17.16 -36.35 -13.88
CA TYR A 6 -15.84 -35.78 -14.21
C TYR A 6 -15.95 -34.38 -14.83
N LEU A 7 -16.95 -34.14 -15.66
CA LEU A 7 -17.15 -32.83 -16.28
C LEU A 7 -17.53 -31.76 -15.25
N PHE A 8 -18.33 -32.13 -14.24
CA PHE A 8 -18.68 -31.25 -13.13
C PHE A 8 -17.46 -30.90 -12.25
N PHE A 9 -16.55 -31.86 -12.04
CA PHE A 9 -15.33 -31.64 -11.26
C PHE A 9 -14.33 -30.69 -11.94
N VAL A 10 -14.28 -30.68 -13.29
CA VAL A 10 -13.41 -29.78 -14.08
C VAL A 10 -13.93 -28.33 -14.09
N ILE A 11 -15.25 -28.12 -14.10
CA ILE A 11 -15.86 -26.78 -14.11
C ILE A 11 -15.72 -26.08 -12.75
N VAL A 12 -15.79 -26.83 -11.65
CA VAL A 12 -15.59 -26.27 -10.30
C VAL A 12 -14.13 -25.87 -10.06
N PHE A 13 -13.15 -26.58 -10.64
CA PHE A 13 -11.73 -26.24 -10.51
C PHE A 13 -11.30 -24.99 -11.28
N SER A 14 -11.95 -24.66 -12.41
CA SER A 14 -11.58 -23.50 -13.23
C SER A 14 -12.18 -22.17 -12.76
N SER A 15 -13.08 -22.18 -11.76
CA SER A 15 -13.64 -20.96 -11.17
C SER A 15 -12.80 -20.38 -10.02
N VAL A 16 -11.73 -21.06 -9.63
CA VAL A 16 -10.82 -20.61 -8.57
C VAL A 16 -9.60 -19.95 -9.20
N SER A 17 -9.60 -18.61 -9.21
CA SER A 17 -8.43 -17.69 -9.23
C SER A 17 -8.51 -16.57 -10.27
N ALA A 18 -9.58 -15.77 -10.25
CA ALA A 18 -9.45 -14.39 -10.69
C ALA A 18 -8.84 -13.58 -9.53
N GLN A 19 -7.51 -13.54 -9.44
CA GLN A 19 -6.84 -12.73 -8.42
C GLN A 19 -6.95 -11.25 -8.82
N GLU A 20 -7.75 -10.48 -8.07
CA GLU A 20 -7.93 -9.05 -8.29
C GLU A 20 -6.59 -8.34 -8.06
N ASN A 21 -5.98 -7.78 -9.10
CA ASN A 21 -4.75 -7.00 -8.99
C ASN A 21 -5.06 -5.73 -8.20
N LYS A 22 -4.54 -5.67 -6.97
CA LYS A 22 -4.72 -4.50 -6.10
C LYS A 22 -3.83 -3.37 -6.60
N GLU A 23 -4.41 -2.44 -7.34
CA GLU A 23 -3.73 -1.22 -7.77
C GLU A 23 -3.51 -0.27 -6.57
N PHE A 24 -2.42 0.48 -6.60
CA PHE A 24 -2.09 1.51 -5.61
C PHE A 24 -1.95 2.86 -6.32
N GLN A 25 -2.43 3.92 -5.67
CA GLN A 25 -2.46 5.27 -6.25
C GLN A 25 -1.51 6.25 -5.56
N LEU A 26 -0.87 5.85 -4.45
CA LEU A 26 0.14 6.63 -3.77
C LEU A 26 1.34 5.73 -3.49
N SER A 27 2.53 6.26 -3.75
CA SER A 27 3.82 5.65 -3.44
C SER A 27 4.78 6.73 -2.92
N SER A 28 5.92 6.31 -2.36
CA SER A 28 6.99 7.21 -1.91
C SER A 28 8.37 6.67 -2.28
N HIS A 29 9.35 7.57 -2.32
CA HIS A 29 10.77 7.27 -2.55
C HIS A 29 11.61 8.30 -1.79
N ILE A 30 12.54 7.82 -0.95
CA ILE A 30 13.41 8.65 -0.12
C ILE A 30 14.87 8.41 -0.50
N LEU A 31 15.61 9.51 -0.61
CA LEU A 31 17.05 9.52 -0.87
C LEU A 31 17.75 10.34 0.21
N ASP A 32 18.82 9.80 0.79
CA ASP A 32 19.76 10.56 1.59
C ASP A 32 20.76 11.24 0.66
N ILE A 33 20.63 12.56 0.56
CA ILE A 33 21.46 13.39 -0.32
C ILE A 33 22.87 13.63 0.24
N THR A 34 23.13 13.33 1.51
CA THR A 34 24.47 13.49 2.11
C THR A 34 25.45 12.44 1.60
N VAL A 35 24.94 11.23 1.32
CA VAL A 35 25.71 10.09 0.80
C VAL A 35 25.28 9.65 -0.60
N GLY A 36 24.21 10.24 -1.15
CA GLY A 36 23.67 9.92 -2.46
C GLY A 36 23.06 8.51 -2.55
N LYS A 37 22.44 8.01 -1.46
CA LYS A 37 21.94 6.62 -1.38
C LYS A 37 20.47 6.55 -0.98
N PRO A 38 19.73 5.52 -1.45
CA PRO A 38 18.37 5.27 -0.97
C PRO A 38 18.35 4.94 0.53
N VAL A 39 17.24 5.29 1.18
CA VAL A 39 17.08 5.14 2.63
C VAL A 39 16.19 3.94 2.93
N GLU A 40 16.77 2.82 3.35
CA GLU A 40 16.05 1.61 3.74
C GLU A 40 15.56 1.66 5.19
N ASN A 41 14.47 0.95 5.50
CA ASN A 41 14.00 0.66 6.85
C ASN A 41 13.54 1.89 7.68
N VAL A 42 13.23 3.01 7.03
CA VAL A 42 12.64 4.20 7.67
C VAL A 42 11.14 4.04 7.78
N ASP A 43 10.61 4.25 9.00
CA ASP A 43 9.17 4.30 9.20
C ASP A 43 8.58 5.53 8.52
N VAL A 44 7.44 5.31 7.87
CA VAL A 44 6.67 6.34 7.19
C VAL A 44 5.18 6.09 7.43
N LYS A 45 4.53 7.07 8.06
CA LYS A 45 3.11 7.03 8.38
C LYS A 45 2.30 7.90 7.40
N LEU A 46 1.21 7.35 6.90
CA LEU A 46 0.19 8.10 6.18
C LEU A 46 -1.00 8.36 7.10
N GLU A 47 -1.39 9.62 7.23
CA GLU A 47 -2.59 10.06 7.93
C GLU A 47 -3.57 10.72 6.95
N LYS A 48 -4.87 10.56 7.19
CA LYS A 48 -5.94 11.27 6.50
C LYS A 48 -6.61 12.24 7.47
N TYR A 49 -6.86 13.45 7.02
CA TYR A 49 -7.60 14.42 7.81
C TYR A 49 -9.09 14.07 7.83
N ASN A 50 -9.66 13.93 9.02
CA ASN A 50 -11.10 13.75 9.22
C ASN A 50 -11.75 15.12 9.41
N GLU A 51 -12.58 15.53 8.44
CA GLU A 51 -13.24 16.84 8.45
C GLU A 51 -14.32 16.98 9.54
N THR A 52 -14.89 15.87 10.02
CA THR A 52 -15.92 15.86 11.06
C THR A 52 -15.30 16.01 12.44
N THR A 53 -14.26 15.23 12.74
CA THR A 53 -13.58 15.28 14.05
C THR A 53 -12.49 16.34 14.12
N LYS A 54 -12.11 16.94 12.99
CA LYS A 54 -10.99 17.89 12.84
C LYS A 54 -9.64 17.33 13.26
N GLN A 55 -9.44 16.02 13.15
CA GLN A 55 -8.24 15.30 13.56
C GLN A 55 -7.56 14.57 12.40
N TRP A 56 -6.26 14.32 12.55
CA TRP A 56 -5.52 13.42 11.68
C TRP A 56 -5.72 11.97 12.16
N VAL A 57 -6.12 11.10 11.25
CA VAL A 57 -6.38 9.68 11.53
C VAL A 57 -5.37 8.83 10.76
N SER A 58 -4.69 7.92 11.46
CA SER A 58 -3.73 7.00 10.84
C SER A 58 -4.41 6.12 9.80
N VAL A 59 -3.85 6.08 8.58
CA VAL A 59 -4.29 5.20 7.49
C VAL A 59 -3.41 3.96 7.47
N ILE A 60 -2.09 4.15 7.42
CA ILE A 60 -1.12 3.06 7.36
C ILE A 60 0.24 3.52 7.87
N ASN A 61 1.03 2.58 8.41
CA ASN A 61 2.43 2.76 8.73
C ASN A 61 3.25 1.69 8.00
N LYS A 62 4.32 2.10 7.30
CA LYS A 62 5.17 1.22 6.51
C LYS A 62 6.63 1.65 6.58
N LYS A 63 7.52 0.71 6.30
CA LYS A 63 8.96 0.97 6.20
C LYS A 63 9.39 1.00 4.74
N THR A 64 10.36 1.85 4.43
CA THR A 64 10.99 1.87 3.10
C THR A 64 11.74 0.57 2.82
N ASP A 65 11.64 0.10 1.57
CA ASP A 65 12.40 -1.03 1.08
C ASP A 65 13.89 -0.68 0.84
N LYS A 66 14.69 -1.67 0.40
CA LYS A 66 16.11 -1.51 0.05
C LYS A 66 16.41 -0.44 -1.00
N ASN A 67 15.42 -0.01 -1.78
CA ASN A 67 15.54 1.04 -2.78
C ASN A 67 14.95 2.36 -2.26
N GLY A 68 14.69 2.49 -0.96
CA GLY A 68 14.10 3.68 -0.36
C GLY A 68 12.64 3.90 -0.69
N ARG A 69 11.90 2.88 -1.16
CA ARG A 69 10.55 3.02 -1.70
C ARG A 69 9.49 2.40 -0.81
N ILE A 70 8.28 2.92 -0.95
CA ILE A 70 7.04 2.27 -0.52
C ILE A 70 6.07 2.37 -1.68
N GLY A 71 5.87 1.26 -2.39
CA GLY A 71 5.07 1.21 -3.62
C GLY A 71 3.55 1.15 -3.39
N ASP A 72 3.15 0.75 -2.19
CA ASP A 72 1.81 0.25 -1.92
C ASP A 72 1.15 0.98 -0.72
N PHE A 73 1.26 2.31 -0.73
CA PHE A 73 0.87 3.21 0.36
C PHE A 73 -0.64 3.40 0.49
N LEU A 74 -1.33 3.61 -0.63
CA LEU A 74 -2.76 3.84 -0.67
C LEU A 74 -3.38 3.01 -1.79
N PRO A 75 -4.14 1.96 -1.47
CA PRO A 75 -4.88 1.19 -2.46
C PRO A 75 -5.81 2.11 -3.25
N LYS A 76 -5.86 1.90 -4.55
CA LYS A 76 -6.85 2.51 -5.42
C LYS A 76 -8.18 1.79 -5.17
N ASN A 77 -9.18 2.55 -4.74
CA ASN A 77 -10.52 2.02 -4.54
C ASN A 77 -11.31 2.06 -5.85
N LYS A 78 -12.29 1.16 -6.00
CA LYS A 78 -13.22 1.16 -7.15
C LYS A 78 -13.98 2.48 -7.28
N ASP A 79 -14.35 3.07 -6.14
CA ASP A 79 -14.84 4.44 -6.07
C ASP A 79 -13.66 5.40 -5.79
N SER A 80 -13.24 6.13 -6.82
CA SER A 80 -12.13 7.08 -6.75
C SER A 80 -12.36 8.21 -5.72
N LYS A 81 -13.62 8.56 -5.44
CA LYS A 81 -13.96 9.64 -4.49
C LYS A 81 -13.69 9.26 -3.05
N SER A 82 -13.67 7.96 -2.72
CA SER A 82 -13.40 7.48 -1.36
C SER A 82 -12.03 7.93 -0.82
N ASN A 83 -11.05 8.10 -1.72
CA ASN A 83 -9.71 8.55 -1.37
C ASN A 83 -9.53 10.08 -1.48
N TYR A 84 -10.58 10.86 -1.73
CA TYR A 84 -10.47 12.32 -1.73
C TYR A 84 -10.27 12.84 -0.30
N GLY A 85 -9.53 13.95 -0.17
CA GLY A 85 -9.29 14.64 1.08
C GLY A 85 -7.84 15.06 1.26
N LYS A 86 -7.52 15.57 2.45
CA LYS A 86 -6.17 15.97 2.83
C LYS A 86 -5.44 14.81 3.48
N TYR A 87 -4.18 14.63 3.10
CA TYR A 87 -3.30 13.60 3.63
C TYR A 87 -2.02 14.22 4.18
N LYS A 88 -1.38 13.51 5.11
CA LYS A 88 -0.08 13.87 5.67
C LYS A 88 0.80 12.63 5.67
N LEU A 89 2.00 12.76 5.12
CA LEU A 89 3.07 11.77 5.26
C LEU A 89 4.02 12.25 6.37
N ILE A 90 4.35 11.35 7.28
CA ILE A 90 5.30 11.58 8.37
C ILE A 90 6.45 10.61 8.18
N PHE A 91 7.64 11.14 7.93
CA PHE A 91 8.88 10.38 7.76
C PHE A 91 9.67 10.44 9.07
N PHE A 92 9.94 9.29 9.68
CA PHE A 92 10.69 9.21 10.94
C PHE A 92 12.19 9.17 10.66
N THR A 93 12.75 10.32 10.27
CA THR A 93 14.15 10.44 9.82
C THR A 93 15.16 10.44 10.96
N GLU A 94 14.74 10.81 12.18
CA GLU A 94 15.63 10.86 13.35
C GLU A 94 16.30 9.50 13.61
N ASP A 95 15.53 8.42 13.64
CA ASP A 95 16.05 7.06 13.85
C ASP A 95 17.01 6.59 12.74
N TYR A 96 16.94 7.20 11.56
CA TYR A 96 17.87 6.91 10.47
C TYR A 96 19.20 7.64 10.65
N PHE A 97 19.18 8.92 11.04
CA PHE A 97 20.39 9.73 11.22
C PHE A 97 21.09 9.53 12.57
N ASN A 98 20.38 8.99 13.56
CA ASN A 98 20.94 8.67 14.88
C ASN A 98 21.66 7.31 14.95
N LYS A 99 21.74 6.58 13.83
CA LYS A 99 22.54 5.35 13.69
C LYS A 99 23.96 5.68 13.22
#